data_AF-A0A645F4J9-F1
#
_entry.id   AF-A0A645F4J9-F1
#
_cell.length_a   1.000
_cell.length_b   1.000
_cell.length_c   1.000
_cell.angle_alpha   90.00
_cell.angle_beta   90.00
_cell.angle_gamma   90.00
#
_symmetry.space_group_name_H-M   'P 1'
#
loop_
_entity.id
_entity.type
_entity.pdbx_description
1 polymer ?
#
loop_
_entity_poly.entity_id
_entity_poly.type
_entity_poly.pdbx_seq_one_letter_code
_entity_poly.pdbx_strand_id
1 'polypeptide(L)'
;MGTLLFTGDAGTAIPVGTEAVSGALVFETTVAARISANGSSEAPAKCQTAGTSGNVDASTVTALRSSVNGVRSVTNPAAFAGGTEAESDDSFRGRVLEKIRRPITSGNRNHYIYWAKQISGVGGAKCLGAEVVGPGKTKLIVLSDQYGIPDNVILSNVADHIENERPVGPEVIVAAAAPLAVDIVLTVKVAGGYNVADIRQGIQTALQDYVTSVNREDFDTAPARRDEGRQSYISYYRIGDLIFGVDGVADILSYTLNGGITSLASGYEEFFMLQEVTVSGDQ
;
A
#
# COMPACT_ATOMS: atom_id res chain seq x y z
N MET A 1 6.66 19.82 14.39
CA MET A 1 7.13 20.06 15.78
C MET A 1 8.65 19.92 15.82
N GLY A 2 9.28 20.51 16.82
CA GLY A 2 10.73 20.47 17.00
C GLY A 2 11.11 21.05 18.34
N THR A 3 12.40 21.34 18.51
CA THR A 3 12.96 21.89 19.75
C THR A 3 13.66 23.21 19.43
N LEU A 4 13.49 24.19 20.31
CA LEU A 4 14.27 25.43 20.32
C LEU A 4 15.29 25.38 21.46
N LEU A 5 16.53 25.73 21.15
CA LEU A 5 17.63 25.92 22.08
C LEU A 5 17.80 27.42 22.33
N PHE A 6 17.62 27.82 23.59
CA PHE A 6 17.84 29.18 24.07
C PHE A 6 19.19 29.25 24.78
N THR A 7 19.95 30.33 24.57
CA THR A 7 21.15 30.63 25.36
C THR A 7 21.04 31.98 26.03
N GLY A 8 21.66 32.16 27.20
CA GLY A 8 21.48 33.38 27.99
C GLY A 8 21.93 33.23 29.45
N ASP A 9 21.39 34.08 30.30
CA ASP A 9 21.73 34.15 31.72
C ASP A 9 21.08 33.00 32.49
N ALA A 10 21.85 32.35 33.36
CA ALA A 10 21.39 31.22 34.16
C ALA A 10 20.20 31.63 35.04
N GLY A 11 19.16 30.79 35.06
CA GLY A 11 17.92 31.03 35.80
C GLY A 11 16.85 31.80 35.03
N THR A 12 17.15 32.30 33.82
CA THR A 12 16.15 32.96 32.95
C THR A 12 15.03 31.99 32.59
N ALA A 13 13.77 32.39 32.83
CA ALA A 13 12.60 31.60 32.49
C ALA A 13 12.21 31.80 31.02
N ILE A 14 11.87 30.69 30.35
CA ILE A 14 11.30 30.66 29.00
C ILE A 14 9.85 30.16 29.16
N PRO A 15 8.85 31.05 29.22
CA PRO A 15 7.45 30.63 29.34
C PRO A 15 6.98 29.79 28.16
N VAL A 16 5.92 29.01 28.37
CA VAL A 16 5.09 28.51 27.26
C VAL A 16 4.55 29.70 26.46
N GLY A 17 4.46 29.59 25.15
CA GLY A 17 4.06 30.72 24.29
C GLY A 17 5.20 31.65 23.90
N THR A 18 6.46 31.31 24.21
CA THR A 18 7.61 32.11 23.76
C THR A 18 7.79 31.91 22.26
N GLU A 19 7.79 33.02 21.51
CA GLU A 19 7.81 33.00 20.05
C GLU A 19 9.21 33.30 19.49
N ALA A 20 9.70 32.41 18.62
CA ALA A 20 10.87 32.59 17.77
C ALA A 20 10.45 32.61 16.29
N VAL A 21 11.29 33.15 15.41
CA VAL A 21 10.94 33.38 14.00
C VAL A 21 12.03 32.92 13.04
N SER A 22 11.58 32.52 11.86
CA SER A 22 12.40 32.35 10.65
C SER A 22 11.64 32.98 9.48
N GLY A 23 12.11 34.13 9.00
CA GLY A 23 11.39 34.92 8.00
C GLY A 23 9.98 35.28 8.49
N ALA A 24 8.95 34.84 7.77
CA ALA A 24 7.54 35.06 8.12
C ALA A 24 6.96 34.00 9.08
N LEU A 25 7.67 32.89 9.32
CA LEU A 25 7.20 31.78 10.14
C LEU A 25 7.44 32.05 11.62
N VAL A 26 6.49 31.61 12.45
CA VAL A 26 6.53 31.77 13.92
C VAL A 26 6.52 30.41 14.58
N PHE A 27 7.45 30.21 15.50
CA PHE A 27 7.64 28.98 16.27
C PHE A 27 7.41 29.30 17.74
N GLU A 28 6.44 28.62 18.34
CA GLU A 28 5.99 28.89 19.70
C GLU A 28 6.35 27.71 20.62
N THR A 29 6.95 28.01 21.78
CA THR A 29 7.24 26.99 22.79
C THR A 29 5.95 26.39 23.34
N THR A 30 5.87 25.06 23.38
CA THR A 30 4.70 24.32 23.89
C THR A 30 4.85 23.93 25.36
N VAL A 31 6.06 24.01 25.90
CA VAL A 31 6.38 23.74 27.30
C VAL A 31 7.31 24.83 27.80
N ALA A 32 7.12 25.26 29.05
CA ALA A 32 8.02 26.21 29.69
C ALA A 32 9.38 25.56 29.99
N ALA A 33 10.45 26.34 29.87
CA ALA A 33 11.81 25.92 30.16
C ALA A 33 12.56 26.98 30.99
N ARG A 34 13.78 26.69 31.43
CA ARG A 34 14.61 27.63 32.19
C ARG A 34 16.08 27.41 31.82
N ILE A 35 16.77 28.51 31.51
CA ILE A 35 18.21 28.49 31.19
C ILE A 35 18.98 27.94 32.39
N SER A 36 19.70 26.84 32.17
CA SER A 36 20.43 26.17 33.25
C SER A 36 21.74 26.90 33.57
N ALA A 37 22.48 26.42 34.57
CA ALA A 37 23.78 26.98 34.95
C ALA A 37 24.83 26.93 33.81
N ASN A 38 24.62 26.06 32.80
CA ASN A 38 25.49 25.98 31.62
C ASN A 38 25.20 27.08 30.58
N GLY A 39 24.24 27.98 30.83
CA GLY A 39 23.89 29.09 29.95
C GLY A 39 22.98 28.71 28.77
N SER A 40 22.39 27.51 28.76
CA SER A 40 21.47 27.06 27.71
C SER A 40 20.25 26.27 28.25
N SER A 41 19.19 26.19 27.45
CA SER A 41 18.01 25.36 27.70
C SER A 41 17.26 25.03 26.43
N GLU A 42 16.77 23.81 26.33
CA GLU A 42 15.90 23.35 25.24
C GLU A 42 14.43 23.41 25.65
N ALA A 43 13.58 23.89 24.75
CA ALA A 43 12.12 23.86 24.91
C ALA A 43 11.47 23.28 23.64
N PRO A 44 10.55 22.30 23.78
CA PRO A 44 9.71 21.85 22.68
C PRO A 44 8.89 23.02 22.11
N ALA A 45 8.73 23.04 20.79
CA ALA A 45 8.01 24.09 20.08
C ALA A 45 7.28 23.56 18.83
N LYS A 46 6.32 24.35 18.35
CA LYS A 46 5.58 24.09 17.11
C LYS A 46 5.56 25.34 16.23
N CYS A 47 5.57 25.16 14.91
CA CYS A 47 5.26 26.26 14.00
C CYS A 47 3.76 26.62 14.15
N GLN A 48 3.44 27.91 14.18
CA GLN A 48 2.04 28.39 14.17
C GLN A 48 1.42 28.28 12.77
N THR A 49 2.23 28.38 11.72
CA THR A 49 1.78 28.18 10.35
C THR A 49 1.62 26.69 10.07
N ALA A 50 0.40 26.27 9.70
CA ALA A 50 0.12 24.92 9.25
C ALA A 50 0.78 24.64 7.88
N GLY A 51 0.99 23.37 7.55
CA GLY A 51 1.61 22.96 6.29
C GLY A 51 3.09 22.58 6.43
N THR A 52 3.66 22.19 5.30
CA THR A 52 5.07 21.79 5.17
C THR A 52 6.02 22.99 5.27
N SER A 53 5.54 24.22 5.12
CA SER A 53 6.33 25.45 5.26
C SER A 53 7.02 25.56 6.62
N GLY A 54 6.43 24.99 7.69
CA GLY A 54 7.02 24.94 9.02
C GLY A 54 8.12 23.87 9.20
N ASN A 55 8.38 23.04 8.18
CA ASN A 55 9.47 22.06 8.20
C ASN A 55 10.77 22.74 7.77
N VAL A 56 11.41 23.42 8.72
CA VAL A 56 12.67 24.14 8.49
C VAL A 56 13.88 23.31 8.92
N ASP A 57 14.99 23.46 8.21
CA ASP A 57 16.26 22.79 8.55
C ASP A 57 16.79 23.22 9.92
N ALA A 58 17.75 22.45 10.44
CA ALA A 58 18.49 22.83 11.64
C ALA A 58 19.11 24.24 11.50
N SER A 59 19.16 24.97 12.61
CA SER A 59 19.74 26.32 12.71
C SER A 59 19.07 27.41 11.86
N THR A 60 17.80 27.23 11.48
CA THR A 60 17.05 28.20 10.68
C THR A 60 16.27 29.21 11.55
N VAL A 61 15.78 28.80 12.72
CA VAL A 61 14.99 29.66 13.62
C VAL A 61 15.92 30.47 14.52
N THR A 62 16.30 31.67 14.11
CA THR A 62 17.46 32.39 14.71
C THR A 62 17.11 33.63 15.54
N ALA A 63 15.85 34.07 15.54
CA ALA A 63 15.44 35.29 16.23
C ALA A 63 14.22 35.09 17.12
N LEU A 64 14.16 35.84 18.22
CA LEU A 64 12.94 35.95 19.02
C LEU A 64 12.01 36.99 18.40
N ARG A 65 10.69 36.72 18.40
CA ARG A 65 9.68 37.69 17.98
C ARG A 65 9.56 38.85 18.96
N SER A 66 9.64 38.54 20.25
CA SER A 66 9.69 39.50 21.35
C SER A 66 10.89 39.19 22.22
N SER A 67 11.70 40.19 22.54
CA SER A 67 12.88 40.01 23.40
C SER A 67 12.49 39.49 24.78
N VAL A 68 13.11 38.40 25.21
CA VAL A 68 12.98 37.88 26.57
C VAL A 68 14.22 38.31 27.35
N ASN A 69 14.04 39.06 28.43
CA ASN A 69 15.14 39.55 29.25
C ASN A 69 15.96 38.36 29.80
N GLY A 70 17.28 38.41 29.65
CA GLY A 70 18.18 37.31 30.01
C GLY A 70 18.40 36.26 28.92
N VAL A 71 17.71 36.34 27.77
CA VAL A 71 17.98 35.47 26.60
C VAL A 71 18.87 36.20 25.60
N ARG A 72 19.99 35.57 25.24
CA ARG A 72 20.97 36.07 24.27
C ARG A 72 20.70 35.60 22.84
N SER A 73 20.34 34.32 22.67
CA SER A 73 20.02 33.77 21.35
C SER A 73 19.03 32.63 21.42
N VAL A 74 18.41 32.33 20.28
CA VAL A 74 17.56 31.15 20.05
C VAL A 74 18.00 30.49 18.73
N THR A 75 18.01 29.17 18.70
CA THR A 75 18.23 28.37 17.50
C THR A 75 17.42 27.07 17.57
N ASN A 76 17.22 26.37 16.46
CA ASN A 76 16.73 24.99 16.49
C ASN A 76 17.90 24.02 16.21
N PRO A 77 18.32 23.16 17.16
CA PRO A 77 19.47 22.29 16.96
C PRO A 77 19.22 21.19 15.91
N ALA A 78 17.96 20.81 15.70
CA ALA A 78 17.52 19.87 14.68
C ALA A 78 16.41 20.49 13.81
N ALA A 79 16.17 19.90 12.64
CA ALA A 79 15.10 20.32 11.76
C ALA A 79 13.72 20.21 12.45
N PHE A 80 12.84 21.17 12.19
CA PHE A 80 11.42 21.00 12.49
C PHE A 80 10.80 20.08 11.44
N ALA A 81 10.01 19.11 11.87
CA ALA A 81 9.41 18.12 10.98
C ALA A 81 7.96 17.78 11.39
N GLY A 82 7.27 16.99 10.56
CA GLY A 82 5.90 16.54 10.83
C GLY A 82 4.81 17.55 10.52
N GLY A 83 5.14 18.70 9.93
CA GLY A 83 4.17 19.53 9.22
C GLY A 83 3.80 18.86 7.91
N THR A 84 2.50 18.68 7.68
CA THR A 84 1.96 18.20 6.41
C THR A 84 0.99 19.24 5.88
N GLU A 85 0.82 19.29 4.55
CA GLU A 85 -0.25 20.08 3.97
C GLU A 85 -1.61 19.60 4.49
N ALA A 86 -2.59 20.50 4.43
CA ALA A 86 -3.98 20.10 4.65
C ALA A 86 -4.35 18.99 3.65
N GLU A 87 -5.14 18.03 4.10
CA GLU A 87 -5.73 17.01 3.23
C GLU A 87 -6.48 17.72 2.08
N SER A 88 -6.22 17.35 0.84
CA SER A 88 -6.91 17.92 -0.31
C SER A 88 -8.36 17.44 -0.35
N ASP A 89 -9.26 18.23 -0.95
CA ASP A 89 -10.66 17.86 -1.14
C ASP A 89 -10.82 16.51 -1.86
N ASP A 90 -9.94 16.20 -2.81
CA ASP A 90 -9.93 14.93 -3.54
C ASP A 90 -9.51 13.76 -2.66
N SER A 91 -8.48 13.94 -1.83
CA SER A 91 -8.02 12.92 -0.87
C SER A 91 -9.10 12.65 0.18
N PHE A 92 -9.67 13.73 0.75
CA PHE A 92 -10.78 13.64 1.69
C PHE A 92 -11.99 12.95 1.07
N ARG A 93 -12.39 13.34 -0.15
CA ARG A 93 -13.50 12.72 -0.88
C ARG A 93 -13.23 11.24 -1.14
N GLY A 94 -12.01 10.88 -1.55
CA GLY A 94 -11.60 9.50 -1.75
C GLY A 94 -11.79 8.65 -0.50
N ARG A 95 -11.22 9.11 0.63
CA ARG A 95 -11.34 8.44 1.93
C ARG A 95 -12.80 8.32 2.42
N VAL A 96 -13.61 9.36 2.22
CA VAL A 96 -15.04 9.34 2.57
C VAL A 96 -15.82 8.36 1.68
N LEU A 97 -15.60 8.40 0.37
CA LEU A 97 -16.26 7.48 -0.57
C LEU A 97 -15.87 6.04 -0.31
N GLU A 98 -14.61 5.77 0.03
CA GLU A 98 -14.15 4.44 0.42
C GLU A 98 -14.90 3.92 1.64
N LYS A 99 -14.97 4.72 2.72
CA LYS A 99 -15.72 4.36 3.93
C LYS A 99 -17.21 4.11 3.65
N ILE A 100 -17.82 4.91 2.77
CA ILE A 100 -19.24 4.77 2.40
C ILE A 100 -19.47 3.56 1.51
N ARG A 101 -18.57 3.29 0.55
CA ARG A 101 -18.72 2.21 -0.45
C ARG A 101 -18.27 0.85 0.07
N ARG A 102 -17.43 0.81 1.09
CA ARG A 102 -16.93 -0.41 1.74
C ARG A 102 -17.38 -0.48 3.22
N PRO A 103 -18.68 -0.39 3.53
CA PRO A 103 -19.12 -0.54 4.92
C PRO A 103 -18.82 -1.97 5.38
N ILE A 104 -18.16 -2.09 6.52
CA ILE A 104 -17.84 -3.37 7.18
C ILE A 104 -18.84 -3.50 8.33
N THR A 105 -20.04 -4.02 8.04
CA THR A 105 -21.15 -4.01 9.00
C THR A 105 -22.04 -5.24 8.84
N SER A 106 -22.55 -5.74 9.96
CA SER A 106 -23.69 -6.68 10.02
C SER A 106 -23.53 -7.95 9.17
N GLY A 107 -22.30 -8.46 9.03
CA GLY A 107 -22.03 -9.69 8.28
C GLY A 107 -22.30 -9.54 6.77
N ASN A 108 -22.09 -8.36 6.21
CA ASN A 108 -22.09 -8.18 4.76
C ASN A 108 -20.82 -8.77 4.11
N ARG A 109 -20.76 -8.80 2.77
CA ARG A 109 -19.62 -9.37 2.04
C ARG A 109 -18.27 -8.74 2.40
N ASN A 110 -18.22 -7.42 2.60
CA ASN A 110 -17.00 -6.74 3.05
C ASN A 110 -16.57 -7.16 4.48
N HIS A 111 -17.52 -7.53 5.34
CA HIS A 111 -17.21 -8.00 6.69
C HIS A 111 -16.50 -9.35 6.68
N TYR A 112 -17.00 -10.30 5.87
CA TYR A 112 -16.34 -11.59 5.69
C TYR A 112 -14.95 -11.45 5.07
N ILE A 113 -14.79 -10.58 4.06
CA ILE A 113 -13.48 -10.28 3.46
C ILE A 113 -12.54 -9.67 4.51
N TYR A 114 -13.03 -8.72 5.31
CA TYR A 114 -12.24 -8.11 6.37
C TYR A 114 -11.75 -9.13 7.39
N TRP A 115 -12.65 -9.98 7.91
CA TRP A 115 -12.29 -11.05 8.85
C TRP A 115 -11.29 -12.05 8.23
N ALA A 116 -11.46 -12.42 6.97
CA ALA A 116 -10.51 -13.30 6.28
C ALA A 116 -9.09 -12.70 6.24
N LYS A 117 -8.98 -11.42 5.89
CA LYS A 117 -7.70 -10.71 5.79
C LYS A 117 -7.04 -10.42 7.13
N GLN A 118 -7.68 -10.72 8.26
CA GLN A 118 -7.04 -10.68 9.58
C GLN A 118 -6.14 -11.90 9.84
N ILE A 119 -6.32 -12.97 9.06
CA ILE A 119 -5.50 -14.18 9.18
C ILE A 119 -4.19 -14.03 8.43
N SER A 120 -3.09 -14.28 9.14
CA SER A 120 -1.75 -14.29 8.57
C SER A 120 -1.67 -15.29 7.42
N GLY A 121 -1.05 -14.88 6.31
CA GLY A 121 -0.97 -15.68 5.09
C GLY A 121 -2.14 -15.48 4.12
N VAL A 122 -3.14 -14.64 4.44
CA VAL A 122 -4.18 -14.24 3.48
C VAL A 122 -3.81 -12.93 2.79
N GLY A 123 -3.60 -12.97 1.48
CA GLY A 123 -3.31 -11.77 0.67
C GLY A 123 -4.55 -11.15 0.05
N GLY A 124 -5.47 -11.99 -0.41
CA GLY A 124 -6.70 -11.58 -1.09
C GLY A 124 -7.89 -12.42 -0.67
N ALA A 125 -9.07 -11.81 -0.62
CA ALA A 125 -10.30 -12.53 -0.37
C ALA A 125 -11.48 -11.91 -1.12
N LYS A 126 -12.34 -12.76 -1.69
CA LYS A 126 -13.64 -12.39 -2.26
C LYS A 126 -14.75 -13.11 -1.53
N CYS A 127 -15.95 -12.56 -1.57
CA CYS A 127 -17.11 -13.17 -0.94
C CYS A 127 -18.29 -13.20 -1.91
N LEU A 128 -18.94 -14.37 -2.00
CA LEU A 128 -20.21 -14.60 -2.69
C LEU A 128 -21.31 -14.75 -1.65
N GLY A 129 -22.41 -14.01 -1.83
CA GLY A 129 -23.55 -14.05 -0.92
C GLY A 129 -24.57 -15.13 -1.28
N ALA A 130 -25.61 -15.22 -0.46
CA ALA A 130 -26.70 -16.20 -0.59
C ALA A 130 -27.43 -16.13 -1.93
N GLU A 131 -27.39 -14.97 -2.61
CA GLU A 131 -27.91 -14.78 -3.96
C GLU A 131 -27.24 -15.66 -5.02
N VAL A 132 -26.02 -16.16 -4.74
CA VAL A 132 -25.25 -17.05 -5.63
C VAL A 132 -25.16 -18.46 -5.07
N VAL A 133 -24.82 -18.59 -3.78
CA VAL A 133 -24.49 -19.90 -3.17
C VAL A 133 -25.66 -20.55 -2.44
N GLY A 134 -26.82 -19.90 -2.42
CA GLY A 134 -28.06 -20.41 -1.86
C GLY A 134 -28.43 -19.81 -0.50
N PRO A 135 -29.71 -19.94 -0.09
CA PRO A 135 -30.22 -19.34 1.14
C PRO A 135 -29.45 -19.76 2.38
N GLY A 136 -29.14 -18.79 3.24
CA GLY A 136 -28.42 -19.04 4.49
C GLY A 136 -26.94 -19.41 4.31
N LYS A 137 -26.37 -19.27 3.11
CA LYS A 137 -24.98 -19.57 2.83
C LYS A 137 -24.22 -18.35 2.34
N THR A 138 -22.91 -18.34 2.58
CA THR A 138 -21.97 -17.41 1.96
C THR A 138 -20.68 -18.18 1.65
N LYS A 139 -20.01 -17.83 0.56
CA LYS A 139 -18.72 -18.46 0.20
C LYS A 139 -17.62 -17.41 0.18
N LEU A 140 -16.58 -17.67 0.95
CA LEU A 140 -15.36 -16.91 1.01
C LEU A 140 -14.28 -17.61 0.17
N ILE A 141 -13.71 -16.89 -0.78
CA ILE A 141 -12.72 -17.36 -1.72
C ILE A 141 -11.40 -16.68 -1.38
N VAL A 142 -10.37 -17.45 -1.10
CA VAL A 142 -9.13 -16.96 -0.46
C VAL A 142 -7.92 -17.19 -1.37
N LEU A 143 -7.00 -16.21 -1.38
CA LEU A 143 -5.65 -16.31 -1.91
C LEU A 143 -4.61 -16.16 -0.80
N SER A 144 -3.44 -16.77 -1.01
CA SER A 144 -2.29 -16.55 -0.14
C SER A 144 -1.79 -15.11 -0.20
N ASP A 145 -0.90 -14.74 0.71
CA ASP A 145 -0.20 -13.45 0.76
C ASP A 145 0.76 -13.22 -0.43
N GLN A 146 1.13 -14.28 -1.16
CA GLN A 146 1.79 -14.18 -2.46
C GLN A 146 0.82 -14.22 -3.65
N TYR A 147 -0.50 -14.08 -3.42
CA TYR A 147 -1.54 -14.15 -4.43
C TYR A 147 -1.54 -15.46 -5.24
N GLY A 148 -1.21 -16.56 -4.56
CA GLY A 148 -1.27 -17.93 -5.06
C GLY A 148 -2.26 -18.79 -4.27
N ILE A 149 -2.15 -20.11 -4.44
CA ILE A 149 -2.99 -21.07 -3.71
C ILE A 149 -2.63 -21.01 -2.23
N PRO A 150 -3.58 -20.75 -1.32
CA PRO A 150 -3.34 -20.79 0.12
C PRO A 150 -3.20 -22.24 0.61
N ASP A 151 -2.33 -22.45 1.60
CA ASP A 151 -2.22 -23.73 2.29
C ASP A 151 -3.51 -24.08 3.05
N ASN A 152 -3.76 -25.39 3.21
CA ASN A 152 -4.92 -25.88 3.97
C ASN A 152 -4.96 -25.38 5.42
N VAL A 153 -3.79 -25.11 6.02
CA VAL A 153 -3.71 -24.52 7.37
C VAL A 153 -4.27 -23.11 7.39
N ILE A 154 -3.98 -22.30 6.37
CA ILE A 154 -4.53 -20.94 6.23
C ILE A 154 -6.05 -21.01 6.09
N LEU A 155 -6.56 -21.91 5.23
CA LEU A 155 -8.00 -22.09 5.05
C LEU A 155 -8.71 -22.52 6.35
N SER A 156 -8.11 -23.41 7.13
CA SER A 156 -8.64 -23.82 8.44
C SER A 156 -8.67 -22.64 9.41
N ASN A 157 -7.58 -21.89 9.53
CA ASN A 157 -7.51 -20.73 10.41
C ASN A 157 -8.54 -19.65 10.05
N VAL A 158 -8.77 -19.43 8.74
CA VAL A 158 -9.84 -18.54 8.26
C VAL A 158 -11.21 -19.07 8.65
N ALA A 159 -11.48 -20.36 8.46
CA ALA A 159 -12.76 -20.95 8.83
C ALA A 159 -13.03 -20.82 10.35
N ASP A 160 -12.04 -21.11 11.19
CA ASP A 160 -12.15 -21.03 12.65
C ASP A 160 -12.39 -19.59 13.12
N HIS A 161 -11.68 -18.61 12.53
CA HIS A 161 -11.88 -17.20 12.86
C HIS A 161 -13.25 -16.69 12.45
N ILE A 162 -13.70 -17.05 11.25
CA ILE A 162 -15.03 -16.67 10.75
C ILE A 162 -16.12 -17.30 11.61
N GLU A 163 -15.97 -18.54 12.08
CA GLU A 163 -16.94 -19.20 12.96
C GLU A 163 -17.09 -18.45 14.30
N ASN A 164 -16.01 -17.89 14.84
CA ASN A 164 -16.04 -17.11 16.08
C ASN A 164 -16.68 -15.72 15.92
N GLU A 165 -16.56 -15.11 14.72
CA GLU A 165 -16.98 -13.73 14.47
C GLU A 165 -18.35 -13.61 13.79
N ARG A 166 -18.78 -14.62 13.02
CA ARG A 166 -19.97 -14.52 12.18
C ARG A 166 -21.26 -14.37 13.01
N PRO A 167 -22.29 -13.70 12.47
CA PRO A 167 -23.61 -13.72 13.08
C PRO A 167 -24.20 -15.14 13.14
N VAL A 168 -25.15 -15.34 14.05
CA VAL A 168 -25.97 -16.56 14.07
C VAL A 168 -26.80 -16.64 12.78
N GLY A 169 -26.73 -17.78 12.08
CA GLY A 169 -27.54 -18.04 10.89
C GLY A 169 -26.77 -18.52 9.66
N PRO A 170 -25.86 -17.72 9.08
CA PRO A 170 -25.16 -18.10 7.85
C PRO A 170 -24.19 -19.27 8.06
N GLU A 171 -24.29 -20.28 7.20
CA GLU A 171 -23.24 -21.28 6.96
C GLU A 171 -22.19 -20.64 6.04
N VAL A 172 -20.93 -20.64 6.47
CA VAL A 172 -19.83 -20.04 5.70
C VAL A 172 -18.96 -21.12 5.08
N ILE A 173 -18.84 -21.10 3.76
CA ILE A 173 -17.95 -21.98 3.00
C ILE A 173 -16.65 -21.22 2.76
N VAL A 174 -15.53 -21.72 3.27
CA VAL A 174 -14.20 -21.17 3.00
C VAL A 174 -13.50 -22.07 1.97
N ALA A 175 -13.04 -21.49 0.87
CA ALA A 175 -12.36 -22.21 -0.20
C ALA A 175 -11.18 -21.41 -0.78
N ALA A 176 -10.18 -22.10 -1.30
CA ALA A 176 -9.17 -21.49 -2.16
C ALA A 176 -9.80 -21.03 -3.48
N ALA A 177 -9.26 -19.96 -4.07
CA ALA A 177 -9.54 -19.61 -5.45
C ALA A 177 -9.07 -20.72 -6.41
N ALA A 178 -9.83 -20.94 -7.49
CA ALA A 178 -9.49 -21.93 -8.50
C ALA A 178 -8.38 -21.40 -9.44
N PRO A 179 -7.27 -22.14 -9.64
CA PRO A 179 -6.20 -21.68 -10.51
C PRO A 179 -6.62 -21.78 -11.98
N LEU A 180 -6.48 -20.67 -12.70
CA LEU A 180 -6.53 -20.61 -14.15
C LEU A 180 -5.09 -20.50 -14.68
N ALA A 181 -4.61 -21.56 -15.33
CA ALA A 181 -3.25 -21.62 -15.85
C ALA A 181 -2.98 -20.52 -16.88
N VAL A 182 -1.81 -19.88 -16.75
CA VAL A 182 -1.25 -18.93 -17.71
C VAL A 182 0.04 -19.53 -18.25
N ASP A 183 -0.06 -20.15 -19.42
CA ASP A 183 1.04 -20.77 -20.16
C ASP A 183 1.50 -19.84 -21.27
N ILE A 184 2.81 -19.57 -21.35
CA ILE A 184 3.38 -18.67 -22.35
C ILE A 184 4.53 -19.37 -23.06
N VAL A 185 4.40 -19.49 -24.38
CA VAL A 185 5.44 -20.05 -25.25
C VAL A 185 5.86 -18.97 -26.22
N LEU A 186 7.14 -18.62 -26.24
CA LEU A 186 7.67 -17.54 -27.07
C LEU A 186 9.03 -17.85 -27.68
N THR A 187 9.29 -17.18 -28.79
CA THR A 187 10.61 -17.10 -29.43
C THR A 187 11.02 -15.65 -29.55
N VAL A 188 12.22 -15.33 -29.07
CA VAL A 188 12.79 -13.96 -29.11
C VAL A 188 14.06 -13.94 -29.94
N LYS A 189 14.33 -12.76 -30.50
CA LYS A 189 15.66 -12.43 -31.02
C LYS A 189 16.51 -11.89 -29.89
N VAL A 190 17.69 -12.47 -29.70
CA VAL A 190 18.58 -12.11 -28.59
C VAL A 190 19.52 -10.97 -29.00
N ALA A 191 19.62 -9.92 -28.18
CA ALA A 191 20.61 -8.87 -28.36
C ALA A 191 22.03 -9.38 -28.07
N GLY A 192 23.01 -8.87 -28.82
CA GLY A 192 24.41 -9.25 -28.64
C GLY A 192 24.91 -9.00 -27.21
N GLY A 193 25.61 -9.98 -26.63
CA GLY A 193 26.15 -9.91 -25.27
C GLY A 193 25.23 -10.44 -24.17
N TYR A 194 24.01 -10.86 -24.51
CA TYR A 194 23.06 -11.46 -23.57
C TYR A 194 22.93 -12.98 -23.75
N ASN A 195 22.52 -13.67 -22.70
CA ASN A 195 22.21 -15.10 -22.72
C ASN A 195 20.69 -15.33 -22.56
N VAL A 196 20.15 -16.30 -23.30
CA VAL A 196 18.75 -16.74 -23.25
C VAL A 196 18.31 -17.15 -21.84
N ALA A 197 19.21 -17.71 -21.02
CA ALA A 197 18.86 -18.10 -19.64
C ALA A 197 18.49 -16.88 -18.77
N ASP A 198 19.27 -15.80 -18.83
CA ASP A 198 19.03 -14.57 -18.07
C ASP A 198 17.78 -13.86 -18.58
N ILE A 199 17.61 -13.82 -19.91
CA ILE A 199 16.39 -13.28 -20.56
C ILE A 199 15.16 -14.06 -20.09
N ARG A 200 15.21 -15.40 -20.07
CA ARG A 200 14.11 -16.24 -19.59
C ARG A 200 13.75 -15.91 -18.14
N GLN A 201 14.74 -15.78 -17.27
CA GLN A 201 14.51 -15.43 -15.87
C GLN A 201 13.89 -14.03 -15.73
N GLY A 202 14.39 -13.04 -16.48
CA GLY A 202 13.85 -11.68 -16.49
C GLY A 202 12.40 -11.63 -16.97
N ILE A 203 12.09 -12.36 -18.05
CA ILE A 203 10.72 -12.53 -18.55
C ILE A 203 9.85 -13.20 -17.50
N GLN A 204 10.28 -14.31 -16.91
CA GLN A 204 9.51 -15.01 -15.88
C GLN A 204 9.18 -14.10 -14.70
N THR A 205 10.14 -13.32 -14.21
CA THR A 205 9.91 -12.34 -13.13
C THR A 205 8.93 -11.26 -13.56
N ALA A 206 9.11 -10.62 -14.71
CA ALA A 206 8.22 -9.55 -15.18
C ALA A 206 6.77 -10.03 -15.38
N LEU A 207 6.61 -11.25 -15.90
CA LEU A 207 5.29 -11.86 -16.09
C LEU A 207 4.66 -12.28 -14.76
N GLN A 208 5.45 -12.82 -13.82
CA GLN A 208 4.97 -13.18 -12.49
C GLN A 208 4.47 -11.94 -11.74
N ASP A 209 5.23 -10.85 -11.78
CA ASP A 209 4.85 -9.59 -11.15
C ASP A 209 3.55 -9.04 -11.73
N TYR A 210 3.39 -9.11 -13.06
CA TYR A 210 2.16 -8.71 -13.73
C TYR A 210 0.96 -9.57 -13.31
N VAL A 211 1.08 -10.89 -13.37
CA VAL A 211 0.01 -11.83 -12.96
C VAL A 211 -0.39 -11.60 -11.51
N THR A 212 0.59 -11.49 -10.60
CA THR A 212 0.36 -11.18 -9.19
C THR A 212 -0.34 -9.83 -9.02
N SER A 213 0.03 -8.81 -9.80
CA SER A 213 -0.62 -7.49 -9.74
C SER A 213 -2.09 -7.53 -10.16
N VAL A 214 -2.43 -8.31 -11.20
CA VAL A 214 -3.81 -8.48 -11.68
C VAL A 214 -4.64 -9.24 -10.65
N ASN A 215 -4.12 -10.34 -10.10
CA ASN A 215 -4.79 -11.08 -9.04
C ASN A 215 -5.03 -10.21 -7.80
N ARG A 216 -4.05 -9.39 -7.42
CA ARG A 216 -4.19 -8.45 -6.31
C ARG A 216 -5.30 -7.44 -6.55
N GLU A 217 -5.28 -6.76 -7.69
CA GLU A 217 -6.29 -5.77 -8.03
C GLU A 217 -7.70 -6.37 -8.02
N ASP A 218 -7.84 -7.58 -8.59
CA ASP A 218 -9.08 -8.32 -8.63
C ASP A 218 -9.64 -8.67 -7.23
N PHE A 219 -8.77 -9.15 -6.35
CA PHE A 219 -9.16 -9.58 -4.99
C PHE A 219 -9.25 -8.41 -3.99
N ASP A 220 -8.65 -7.26 -4.27
CA ASP A 220 -8.79 -6.03 -3.47
C ASP A 220 -9.95 -5.13 -3.93
N THR A 221 -10.52 -5.41 -5.10
CA THR A 221 -11.73 -4.76 -5.58
C THR A 221 -12.91 -5.11 -4.69
N ALA A 222 -13.54 -4.10 -4.09
CA ALA A 222 -14.66 -4.32 -3.19
C ALA A 222 -15.87 -4.94 -3.93
N PRO A 223 -16.55 -5.92 -3.31
CA PRO A 223 -17.72 -6.55 -3.90
C PRO A 223 -18.87 -5.56 -4.07
N ALA A 224 -19.48 -5.56 -5.26
CA ALA A 224 -20.64 -4.74 -5.61
C ALA A 224 -21.88 -5.63 -5.81
N ARG A 225 -23.10 -5.14 -5.57
CA ARG A 225 -24.30 -5.97 -5.72
C ARG A 225 -24.38 -6.54 -7.14
N ARG A 226 -24.58 -7.87 -7.27
CA ARG A 226 -24.64 -8.60 -8.56
C ARG A 226 -23.33 -8.64 -9.35
N ASP A 227 -22.19 -8.74 -8.67
CA ASP A 227 -20.86 -8.77 -9.28
C ASP A 227 -20.29 -10.18 -9.45
N GLU A 228 -21.07 -11.23 -9.24
CA GLU A 228 -20.66 -12.63 -9.38
C GLU A 228 -20.21 -13.01 -10.80
N GLY A 229 -20.55 -12.21 -11.81
CA GLY A 229 -20.06 -12.34 -13.18
C GLY A 229 -18.81 -11.51 -13.49
N ARG A 230 -18.22 -10.83 -12.49
CA ARG A 230 -17.02 -10.00 -12.69
C ARG A 230 -15.84 -10.85 -13.16
N GLN A 231 -15.20 -10.38 -14.22
CA GLN A 231 -14.02 -11.00 -14.80
C GLN A 231 -12.80 -10.11 -14.60
N SER A 232 -11.63 -10.75 -14.54
CA SER A 232 -10.33 -10.08 -14.65
C SER A 232 -9.59 -10.62 -15.85
N TYR A 233 -8.60 -9.87 -16.34
CA TYR A 233 -7.96 -10.18 -17.63
C TYR A 233 -6.44 -10.13 -17.57
N ILE A 234 -5.80 -11.14 -18.18
CA ILE A 234 -4.41 -11.07 -18.60
C ILE A 234 -4.40 -10.67 -20.07
N SER A 235 -3.93 -9.46 -20.35
CA SER A 235 -3.93 -8.90 -21.71
C SER A 235 -2.81 -9.50 -22.55
N TYR A 236 -3.16 -10.09 -23.70
CA TYR A 236 -2.18 -10.62 -24.65
C TYR A 236 -1.15 -9.57 -25.08
N TYR A 237 -1.58 -8.33 -25.31
CA TYR A 237 -0.68 -7.24 -25.71
C TYR A 237 0.21 -6.75 -24.57
N ARG A 238 -0.32 -6.74 -23.33
CA ARG A 238 0.49 -6.35 -22.17
C ARG A 238 1.61 -7.35 -21.91
N ILE A 239 1.35 -8.64 -22.12
CA ILE A 239 2.39 -9.68 -22.07
C ILE A 239 3.49 -9.41 -23.08
N GLY A 240 3.14 -9.09 -24.33
CA GLY A 240 4.12 -8.74 -25.37
C GLY A 240 4.98 -7.54 -25.00
N ASP A 241 4.35 -6.47 -24.49
CA ASP A 241 5.04 -5.27 -24.00
C ASP A 241 6.01 -5.57 -22.85
N LEU A 242 5.60 -6.40 -21.88
CA LEU A 242 6.45 -6.83 -20.77
C LEU A 242 7.64 -7.67 -21.23
N ILE A 243 7.43 -8.60 -22.17
CA ILE A 243 8.52 -9.40 -22.77
C ILE A 243 9.51 -8.46 -23.47
N PHE A 244 9.02 -7.51 -24.26
CA PHE A 244 9.86 -6.57 -25.00
C PHE A 244 10.66 -5.64 -24.08
N GLY A 245 10.13 -5.34 -22.90
CA GLY A 245 10.79 -4.52 -21.89
C GLY A 245 11.93 -5.22 -21.13
N VAL A 246 12.19 -6.51 -21.35
CA VAL A 246 13.28 -7.24 -20.69
C VAL A 246 14.61 -6.99 -21.40
N ASP A 247 15.63 -6.61 -20.63
CA ASP A 247 16.99 -6.43 -21.13
C ASP A 247 17.49 -7.68 -21.89
N GLY A 248 18.03 -7.47 -23.08
CA GLY A 248 18.54 -8.54 -23.93
C GLY A 248 17.53 -9.07 -24.95
N VAL A 249 16.24 -8.69 -24.86
CA VAL A 249 15.26 -8.94 -25.93
C VAL A 249 15.44 -7.88 -27.02
N ALA A 250 15.97 -8.28 -28.17
CA ALA A 250 16.11 -7.39 -29.32
C ALA A 250 14.79 -7.26 -30.12
N ASP A 251 14.04 -8.37 -30.21
CA ASP A 251 12.73 -8.42 -30.86
C ASP A 251 11.95 -9.67 -30.41
N ILE A 252 10.63 -9.67 -30.62
CA ILE A 252 9.75 -10.82 -30.38
C ILE A 252 9.36 -11.44 -31.72
N LEU A 253 9.81 -12.67 -31.98
CA LEU A 253 9.50 -13.37 -33.24
C LEU A 253 8.11 -14.00 -33.21
N SER A 254 7.74 -14.58 -32.08
CA SER A 254 6.40 -15.12 -31.84
C SER A 254 6.16 -15.32 -30.35
N TYR A 255 4.90 -15.25 -29.93
CA TYR A 255 4.47 -15.75 -28.64
C TYR A 255 2.99 -16.13 -28.64
N THR A 256 2.64 -17.10 -27.82
CA THR A 256 1.26 -17.53 -27.57
C THR A 256 0.94 -17.46 -26.09
N LEU A 257 -0.32 -17.21 -25.79
CA LEU A 257 -0.91 -17.22 -24.46
C LEU A 257 -1.94 -18.36 -24.42
N ASN A 258 -1.67 -19.40 -23.63
CA ASN A 258 -2.40 -20.67 -23.62
C ASN A 258 -2.62 -21.25 -25.03
N GLY A 259 -1.59 -21.17 -25.88
CA GLY A 259 -1.63 -21.62 -27.28
C GLY A 259 -2.38 -20.71 -28.25
N GLY A 260 -2.95 -19.59 -27.79
CA GLY A 260 -3.66 -18.61 -28.60
C GLY A 260 -2.99 -17.24 -28.67
N ILE A 261 -3.68 -16.29 -29.31
CA ILE A 261 -3.27 -14.88 -29.45
C ILE A 261 -4.33 -13.92 -28.88
N THR A 262 -5.09 -14.40 -27.89
CA THR A 262 -6.19 -13.67 -27.27
C THR A 262 -5.94 -13.53 -25.78
N SER A 263 -6.39 -12.43 -25.19
CA SER A 263 -6.34 -12.22 -23.74
C SER A 263 -7.11 -13.32 -23.00
N LEU A 264 -6.64 -13.65 -21.79
CA LEU A 264 -7.34 -14.59 -20.90
C LEU A 264 -8.30 -13.84 -19.99
N ALA A 265 -9.39 -14.50 -19.61
CA ALA A 265 -10.37 -13.98 -18.66
C ALA A 265 -10.54 -14.98 -17.51
N SER A 266 -10.42 -14.52 -16.28
CA SER A 266 -10.76 -15.31 -15.08
C SER A 266 -12.19 -15.01 -14.65
N GLY A 267 -12.90 -16.03 -14.16
CA GLY A 267 -14.17 -15.88 -13.46
C GLY A 267 -13.99 -15.39 -12.02
N TYR A 268 -15.11 -15.14 -11.34
CA TYR A 268 -15.12 -14.56 -9.99
C TYR A 268 -14.38 -15.43 -8.95
N GLU A 269 -14.50 -16.74 -9.07
CA GLU A 269 -13.89 -17.72 -8.16
C GLU A 269 -12.48 -18.16 -8.58
N GLU A 270 -11.98 -17.63 -9.69
CA GLU A 270 -10.71 -18.01 -10.28
C GLU A 270 -9.64 -16.94 -10.03
N PHE A 271 -8.38 -17.35 -10.16
CA PHE A 271 -7.22 -16.45 -10.21
C PHE A 271 -6.23 -16.96 -11.25
N PHE A 272 -5.39 -16.09 -11.79
CA PHE A 272 -4.38 -16.48 -12.76
C PHE A 272 -3.17 -17.09 -12.07
N MET A 273 -2.69 -18.23 -12.57
CA MET A 273 -1.48 -18.89 -12.08
C MET A 273 -0.49 -19.05 -13.23
N LEU A 274 0.59 -18.26 -13.19
CA LEU A 274 1.68 -18.38 -14.15
C LEU A 274 2.30 -19.78 -14.04
N GLN A 275 2.38 -20.46 -15.18
CA GLN A 275 3.04 -21.74 -15.34
C GLN A 275 4.42 -21.55 -15.98
N GLU A 276 4.96 -22.60 -16.56
CA GLU A 276 6.26 -22.55 -17.22
C GLU A 276 6.25 -21.58 -18.41
N VAL A 277 7.24 -20.69 -18.45
CA VAL A 277 7.48 -19.80 -19.59
C VAL A 277 8.55 -20.44 -20.47
N THR A 278 8.13 -20.94 -21.64
CA THR A 278 9.05 -21.55 -22.60
C THR A 278 9.63 -20.46 -23.51
N VAL A 279 10.95 -20.26 -23.41
CA VAL A 279 11.69 -19.27 -24.22
C VAL A 279 12.73 -19.97 -25.08
N SER A 280 12.59 -19.82 -26.40
CA SER A 280 13.63 -20.10 -27.40
C SER A 280 14.24 -18.80 -27.92
N GLY A 281 15.55 -18.83 -28.19
CA GLY A 281 16.29 -17.68 -28.74
C GLY A 281 16.92 -18.04 -30.08
N ASP A 282 16.65 -17.22 -31.11
CA ASP A 282 17.46 -17.20 -32.32
C ASP A 282 18.58 -16.16 -32.14
N GLN A 283 19.83 -16.58 -32.35
CA GLN A 283 21.02 -15.72 -32.32
C GLN A 283 21.25 -15.04 -33.67
#